data_AF-A0A811P7H2-F1
#
_entry.id   AF-A0A811P7H2-F1
#
_cell.length_a   1.000
_cell.length_b   1.000
_cell.length_c   1.000
_cell.angle_alpha   90.00
_cell.angle_beta   90.00
_cell.angle_gamma   90.00
#
_symmetry.space_group_name_H-M   'P 1'
#
loop_
_entity.id
_entity.type
_entity.pdbx_description
1 polymer ?
#
loop_
_entity_poly.entity_id
_entity_poly.type
_entity_poly.pdbx_seq_one_letter_code
_entity_poly.pdbx_strand_id
1 'polypeptide(L)'
;MRGTIGYIAPEMVSRSFGTISSKSDVYSFGMLLLEMAGGRRNADKNAANSSQAYYPAWVYDRLAAQEVGEISVASDMHELERKLCIVGLRCIQMKPQDRPTMSEVIEMLECGTDGLQMPSRPFFCDNDHNMPAADSYHFSSELTEISEEDE
;
A
#
# COMPACT_ATOMS: atom_id res chain seq x y z
N MET A 1 6.74 17.50 -5.80
CA MET A 1 5.75 16.62 -5.13
C MET A 1 6.13 16.51 -3.66
N ARG A 2 5.18 16.67 -2.73
CA ARG A 2 5.41 16.54 -1.27
C ARG A 2 4.54 15.38 -0.76
N GLY A 3 5.08 14.51 0.09
CA GLY A 3 4.35 13.38 0.66
C GLY A 3 5.29 12.40 1.38
N THR A 4 4.72 11.51 2.20
CA THR A 4 5.49 10.50 2.92
C THR A 4 5.64 9.25 2.05
N ILE A 5 6.88 8.87 1.75
CA ILE A 5 7.18 7.67 0.97
C ILE A 5 6.50 6.45 1.62
N GLY A 6 5.78 5.65 0.83
CA GLY A 6 4.98 4.52 1.30
C GLY A 6 3.52 4.84 1.59
N TYR A 7 3.13 6.12 1.66
CA TYR A 7 1.75 6.57 1.86
C TYR A 7 1.17 7.31 0.65
N ILE A 8 2.03 7.67 -0.29
CA ILE A 8 1.65 8.39 -1.50
C ILE A 8 0.81 7.50 -2.42
N ALA A 9 -0.38 7.97 -2.76
CA ALA A 9 -1.25 7.31 -3.74
C ALA A 9 -0.61 7.31 -5.14
N PRO A 10 -0.79 6.23 -5.93
CA PRO A 10 -0.08 6.04 -7.20
C PRO A 10 -0.38 7.14 -8.23
N GLU A 11 -1.59 7.68 -8.26
CA GLU A 11 -2.00 8.78 -9.14
C GLU A 11 -1.27 10.10 -8.85
N MET A 12 -0.73 10.26 -7.63
CA MET A 12 0.08 11.43 -7.31
C MET A 12 1.49 11.32 -7.90
N VAL A 13 1.96 10.11 -8.20
CA VAL A 13 3.24 9.84 -8.88
C VAL A 13 3.05 9.85 -10.39
N SER A 14 1.99 9.21 -10.89
CA SER A 14 1.69 9.13 -12.31
C SER A 14 0.19 9.22 -12.59
N ARG A 15 -0.20 10.17 -13.44
CA ARG A 15 -1.60 10.37 -13.88
C ARG A 15 -2.19 9.16 -14.62
N SER A 16 -1.35 8.20 -15.04
CA SER A 16 -1.81 6.94 -15.62
C SER A 16 -2.66 6.08 -14.68
N PHE A 17 -2.48 6.23 -13.36
CA PHE A 17 -3.28 5.51 -12.36
C PHE A 17 -4.64 6.15 -12.09
N GLY A 18 -4.86 7.39 -12.57
CA GLY A 18 -6.14 8.09 -12.47
C GLY A 18 -5.99 9.57 -12.14
N THR A 19 -7.13 10.21 -11.89
CA THR A 19 -7.20 11.63 -11.52
C THR A 19 -6.98 11.80 -10.02
N ILE A 20 -6.05 12.68 -9.66
CA ILE A 20 -5.83 13.10 -8.26
C ILE A 20 -7.12 13.72 -7.71
N SER A 21 -7.57 13.20 -6.58
CA SER A 21 -8.78 13.62 -5.87
C SER A 21 -8.62 13.37 -4.37
N SER A 22 -9.67 13.59 -3.58
CA SER A 22 -9.70 13.20 -2.16
C SER A 22 -9.47 11.70 -1.93
N LYS A 23 -9.59 10.86 -2.97
CA LYS A 23 -9.23 9.43 -2.90
C LYS A 23 -7.74 9.19 -2.66
N SER A 24 -6.87 10.16 -2.91
CA SER A 24 -5.45 10.08 -2.53
C SER A 24 -5.28 10.03 -1.01
N ASP A 25 -6.12 10.74 -0.26
CA ASP A 25 -6.12 10.74 1.21
C ASP A 25 -6.66 9.41 1.74
N VAL A 26 -7.69 8.85 1.08
CA VAL A 26 -8.21 7.50 1.39
C VAL A 26 -7.10 6.44 1.27
N TYR A 27 -6.29 6.50 0.21
CA TYR A 27 -5.15 5.59 0.04
C TYR A 27 -4.15 5.73 1.20
N SER A 28 -3.78 6.97 1.54
CA SER A 28 -2.86 7.24 2.63
C SER A 28 -3.39 6.73 3.97
N PHE A 29 -4.70 6.89 4.21
CA PHE A 29 -5.38 6.35 5.39
C PHE A 29 -5.38 4.82 5.39
N GLY A 30 -5.61 4.17 4.25
CA GLY A 30 -5.52 2.72 4.11
C GLY A 30 -4.15 2.16 4.47
N MET A 31 -3.08 2.83 4.02
CA MET A 31 -1.73 2.48 4.44
C MET A 31 -1.56 2.63 5.96
N LEU A 32 -2.08 3.70 6.57
CA LEU A 32 -2.02 3.88 8.02
C LEU A 32 -2.76 2.76 8.77
N LEU A 33 -3.94 2.35 8.31
CA LEU A 33 -4.69 1.23 8.91
C LEU A 33 -3.87 -0.06 8.93
N LEU A 34 -3.18 -0.35 7.83
CA LEU A 34 -2.32 -1.53 7.72
C LEU A 34 -1.11 -1.43 8.66
N GLU A 35 -0.47 -0.27 8.76
CA GLU A 35 0.64 -0.08 9.69
C GLU A 35 0.19 -0.26 11.15
N MET A 36 -0.99 0.24 11.51
CA MET A 36 -1.58 0.07 12.84
C MET A 36 -1.94 -1.39 13.14
N ALA A 37 -2.55 -2.10 12.17
CA ALA A 37 -2.91 -3.51 12.32
C ALA A 37 -1.66 -4.38 12.50
N GLY A 38 -0.61 -4.12 11.73
CA GLY A 38 0.63 -4.90 11.77
C GLY A 38 1.59 -4.54 12.89
N GLY A 39 1.40 -3.40 13.56
CA GLY A 39 2.36 -2.86 14.54
C GLY A 39 3.76 -2.66 13.96
N ARG A 40 3.89 -2.57 12.63
CA ARG A 40 5.15 -2.50 11.89
C ARG A 40 4.99 -1.63 10.66
N ARG A 41 6.09 -1.03 10.21
CA ARG A 41 6.08 -0.19 9.00
C ARG A 41 5.67 -0.99 7.76
N ASN A 42 4.88 -0.36 6.89
CA ASN A 42 4.44 -0.99 5.64
C ASN A 42 5.58 -1.23 4.64
N ALA A 43 6.57 -0.34 4.65
CA ALA A 43 7.80 -0.41 3.88
C ALA A 43 8.98 -0.29 4.85
N ASP A 44 9.60 -1.42 5.19
CA ASP A 44 10.79 -1.40 6.03
C ASP A 44 12.05 -1.28 5.16
N LYS A 45 12.75 -0.15 5.27
CA LYS A 45 14.02 0.10 4.56
C LYS A 45 15.21 -0.64 5.18
N ASN A 46 15.07 -1.09 6.42
CA ASN A 46 16.13 -1.77 7.17
C ASN A 46 15.89 -3.28 7.28
N ALA A 47 14.92 -3.80 6.52
CA ALA A 47 14.71 -5.21 6.33
C ALA A 47 16.01 -5.87 5.87
N ALA A 48 16.61 -6.71 6.72
CA ALA A 48 17.86 -7.42 6.40
C ALA A 48 17.77 -8.28 5.14
N ASN A 49 16.56 -8.59 4.68
CA ASN A 49 16.27 -9.28 3.43
C ASN A 49 15.34 -8.43 2.57
N SER A 50 15.67 -8.26 1.28
CA SER A 50 14.78 -7.70 0.26
C SER A 50 13.44 -8.45 0.13
N SER A 51 13.35 -9.62 0.76
CA SER A 51 12.18 -10.49 0.86
C SER A 51 11.30 -10.25 2.10
N GLN A 52 11.54 -9.22 2.93
CA GLN A 52 10.46 -8.72 3.79
C GLN A 52 9.40 -8.09 2.89
N ALA A 53 8.54 -8.97 2.37
CA ALA A 53 7.44 -8.67 1.48
C ALA A 53 6.71 -7.41 1.97
N TYR A 54 6.52 -6.48 1.04
CA TYR A 54 5.68 -5.30 1.22
C TYR A 54 4.43 -5.70 2.02
N TYR A 55 4.32 -5.15 3.24
CA TYR A 55 3.40 -5.69 4.24
C TYR A 55 1.96 -5.83 3.73
N PRO A 56 1.40 -4.86 2.98
CA PRO A 56 0.08 -5.01 2.40
C PRO A 56 -0.09 -6.23 1.48
N ALA A 57 0.92 -6.59 0.69
CA ALA A 57 0.88 -7.79 -0.16
C ALA A 57 0.88 -9.08 0.67
N TRP A 58 1.72 -9.13 1.70
CA TRP A 58 1.75 -10.28 2.63
C TRP A 58 0.42 -10.46 3.38
N VAL A 59 -0.20 -9.37 3.83
CA VAL A 59 -1.52 -9.41 4.49
C VAL A 59 -2.59 -9.92 3.54
N TYR A 60 -2.58 -9.45 2.28
CA TYR A 60 -3.52 -9.91 1.26
C TYR A 60 -3.44 -11.42 1.06
N ASP A 61 -2.22 -11.94 0.84
CA ASP A 61 -2.01 -13.37 0.56
C ASP A 61 -2.44 -14.23 1.75
N ARG A 62 -2.15 -13.77 2.98
CA ARG A 62 -2.58 -14.43 4.22
C ARG A 62 -4.10 -14.46 4.36
N LEU A 63 -4.77 -13.34 4.09
CA LEU A 63 -6.23 -13.24 4.17
C LEU A 63 -6.93 -14.08 3.09
N ALA A 64 -6.40 -14.07 1.86
CA ALA A 64 -6.91 -14.86 0.76
C ALA A 64 -6.81 -16.37 1.04
N ALA A 65 -5.67 -16.84 1.56
CA ALA A 65 -5.50 -18.24 1.93
C ALA A 65 -6.42 -18.68 3.09
N GLN A 66 -6.76 -17.76 4.00
CA GLN A 66 -7.75 -18.03 5.06
C GLN A 66 -9.18 -18.17 4.49
N GLU A 67 -9.53 -17.41 3.45
CA GLU A 67 -10.85 -17.47 2.80
C GLU A 67 -11.06 -18.78 2.02
N VAL A 68 -9.98 -19.33 1.42
CA VAL A 68 -10.00 -20.62 0.69
C VAL A 68 -9.92 -21.83 1.65
N GLY A 69 -9.77 -21.60 2.95
CA GLY A 69 -9.71 -22.68 3.96
C GLY A 69 -8.39 -23.46 3.96
N GLU A 70 -7.35 -22.94 3.31
CA GLU A 70 -6.03 -23.61 3.20
C GLU A 70 -5.20 -23.53 4.48
N ILE A 71 -5.48 -22.55 5.35
CA ILE A 71 -4.74 -22.35 6.60
C ILE A 71 -5.56 -22.87 7.78
N SER A 72 -5.35 -24.13 8.16
CA SER A 72 -5.95 -24.73 9.36
C SER A 72 -5.20 -24.38 10.66
N VAL A 73 -3.96 -23.89 10.64
CA VAL A 73 -3.16 -23.70 11.87
C VAL A 73 -2.06 -22.66 11.65
N ALA A 74 -2.27 -21.37 11.95
CA ALA A 74 -1.22 -20.44 12.44
C ALA A 74 -1.71 -18.98 12.50
N SER A 75 -1.88 -18.49 13.74
CA SER A 75 -2.22 -17.13 14.15
C SER A 75 -3.65 -16.70 13.78
N ASP A 76 -4.52 -16.83 14.79
CA ASP A 76 -5.82 -16.18 14.87
C ASP A 76 -5.57 -14.66 14.84
N MET A 77 -5.62 -14.07 13.64
CA MET A 77 -5.58 -12.62 13.50
C MET A 77 -6.79 -12.09 14.26
N HIS A 78 -6.55 -11.23 15.25
CA HIS A 78 -7.64 -10.72 16.09
C HIS A 78 -8.72 -10.08 15.21
N GLU A 79 -9.99 -10.22 15.57
CA GLU A 79 -11.10 -9.76 14.73
C GLU A 79 -10.94 -8.28 14.31
N LEU A 80 -10.49 -7.42 15.22
CA LEU A 80 -10.17 -6.03 14.92
C LEU A 80 -9.01 -5.88 13.93
N GLU A 81 -7.92 -6.63 14.10
CA GLU A 81 -6.78 -6.62 13.17
C GLU A 81 -7.24 -7.06 11.77
N ARG A 82 -8.03 -8.13 11.68
CA ARG A 82 -8.64 -8.62 10.44
C ARG A 82 -9.49 -7.53 9.79
N LYS A 83 -10.34 -6.85 10.57
CA LYS A 83 -11.18 -5.75 10.07
C LYS A 83 -10.33 -4.61 9.51
N LEU A 84 -9.34 -4.13 10.27
CA LEU A 84 -8.46 -3.05 9.83
C LEU A 84 -7.69 -3.43 8.56
N CYS A 85 -7.25 -4.68 8.45
CA CYS A 85 -6.59 -5.20 7.26
C CYS A 85 -7.50 -5.18 6.03
N ILE A 86 -8.74 -5.68 6.13
CA ILE A 86 -9.68 -5.70 5.01
C ILE A 86 -10.04 -4.27 4.56
N VAL A 87 -10.35 -3.38 5.51
CA VAL A 87 -10.66 -1.97 5.21
C VAL A 87 -9.44 -1.27 4.61
N GLY A 88 -8.25 -1.48 5.18
CA GLY A 88 -7.00 -0.96 4.65
C GLY A 88 -6.75 -1.40 3.20
N LEU A 89 -6.94 -2.69 2.90
CA LEU A 89 -6.79 -3.25 1.55
C LEU A 89 -7.83 -2.66 0.55
N ARG A 90 -9.05 -2.32 1.00
CA ARG A 90 -10.04 -1.63 0.17
C ARG A 90 -9.62 -0.20 -0.14
N CYS A 91 -9.01 0.48 0.82
CA CYS A 91 -8.56 1.86 0.67
C CYS A 91 -7.36 2.01 -0.28
N ILE A 92 -6.51 0.99 -0.42
CA ILE A 92 -5.24 1.10 -1.19
C ILE A 92 -5.30 0.54 -2.62
N GLN A 93 -6.49 0.46 -3.21
CA GLN A 93 -6.63 0.06 -4.61
C GLN A 93 -5.89 1.02 -5.55
N MET A 94 -5.28 0.48 -6.62
CA MET A 94 -4.48 1.30 -7.55
C MET A 94 -5.29 2.39 -8.21
N LYS A 95 -6.52 2.09 -8.63
CA LYS A 95 -7.40 3.07 -9.26
C LYS A 95 -8.20 3.83 -8.19
N PRO A 96 -8.23 5.16 -8.20
CA PRO A 96 -8.98 5.97 -7.23
C PRO A 96 -10.48 5.67 -7.17
N GLN A 97 -11.06 5.25 -8.30
CA GLN A 97 -12.49 4.93 -8.42
C GLN A 97 -12.88 3.65 -7.67
N ASP A 98 -11.93 2.72 -7.51
CA ASP A 98 -12.16 1.42 -6.85
C ASP A 98 -11.99 1.53 -5.32
N ARG A 99 -11.48 2.67 -4.84
CA ARG A 99 -11.39 2.97 -3.40
C ARG A 99 -12.75 3.43 -2.87
N PRO A 100 -13.11 3.11 -1.63
CA PRO A 100 -14.28 3.68 -0.98
C PRO A 100 -14.14 5.20 -0.79
N THR A 101 -15.25 5.86 -0.49
CA THR A 101 -15.31 7.20 0.12
C THR A 101 -14.97 7.11 1.62
N MET A 102 -14.56 8.22 2.23
CA MET A 102 -14.29 8.23 3.68
C MET A 102 -15.52 7.88 4.53
N SER A 103 -16.73 8.23 4.08
CA SER A 103 -17.97 7.84 4.75
C SER A 103 -18.16 6.31 4.75
N GLU A 104 -17.98 5.67 3.60
CA GLU A 104 -18.03 4.21 3.49
C GLU A 104 -16.92 3.54 4.32
N VAL A 105 -15.73 4.15 4.43
CA VAL A 105 -14.66 3.68 5.32
C VAL A 105 -15.09 3.68 6.79
N ILE A 106 -15.73 4.76 7.25
CA ILE A 106 -16.25 4.83 8.62
C ILE A 106 -17.32 3.76 8.85
N GLU A 107 -18.27 3.61 7.93
CA GLU A 107 -19.31 2.59 8.00
C GLU A 107 -18.73 1.17 8.08
N MET A 108 -17.69 0.88 7.28
CA MET A 108 -16.99 -0.41 7.33
C MET A 108 -16.25 -0.65 8.65
N LEU A 109 -15.75 0.40 9.32
CA LEU A 109 -15.08 0.28 10.62
C LEU A 109 -16.10 0.08 11.76
N GLU A 110 -17.26 0.72 11.67
CA GLU A 110 -18.34 0.65 12.67
C GLU A 110 -19.18 -0.63 12.55
N CYS A 111 -19.40 -1.15 11.35
CA CYS A 111 -20.15 -2.39 11.12
C CYS A 111 -19.40 -3.65 11.58
N GLY A 112 -20.13 -4.74 11.84
CA GLY A 112 -19.58 -6.06 12.14
C GLY A 112 -18.72 -6.63 11.00
N THR A 113 -17.85 -7.59 11.30
CA THR A 113 -16.94 -8.20 10.31
C THR A 113 -17.65 -9.05 9.26
N ASP A 114 -18.89 -9.48 9.54
CA ASP A 114 -19.70 -10.38 8.70
C ASP A 114 -20.04 -9.83 7.30
N GLY A 115 -19.94 -8.51 7.09
CA GLY A 115 -20.21 -7.86 5.80
C GLY A 115 -18.98 -7.55 4.95
N LEU A 116 -17.77 -7.77 5.48
CA LEU A 116 -16.53 -7.31 4.84
C LEU A 116 -15.92 -8.41 3.95
N GLN A 117 -16.11 -8.27 2.64
CA GLN A 117 -15.46 -9.13 1.65
C GLN A 117 -14.05 -8.65 1.32
N MET A 118 -13.15 -9.58 0.95
CA MET A 118 -11.84 -9.21 0.45
C MET A 118 -11.96 -8.41 -0.86
N PRO A 119 -11.30 -7.24 -0.98
CA PRO A 119 -11.15 -6.57 -2.27
C PRO A 119 -10.29 -7.38 -3.25
N SER A 120 -10.29 -6.94 -4.51
CA SER A 120 -9.28 -7.35 -5.50
C SER A 120 -7.87 -7.03 -5.03
N ARG A 121 -6.88 -7.81 -5.50
CA ARG A 121 -5.46 -7.60 -5.19
C ARG A 121 -5.06 -6.16 -5.57
N PRO A 122 -4.64 -5.33 -4.60
CA PRO A 122 -4.35 -3.92 -4.88
C PRO A 122 -2.99 -3.71 -5.56
N PHE A 123 -2.22 -4.75 -5.86
CA PHE A 123 -0.84 -4.63 -6.33
C PHE A 123 -0.63 -5.34 -7.66
N PHE A 124 0.20 -4.74 -8.50
CA PHE A 124 0.81 -5.42 -9.64
C PHE A 124 1.93 -6.33 -9.12
N CYS A 125 1.57 -7.44 -8.50
CA CYS A 125 2.49 -8.55 -8.31
C CYS A 125 1.92 -9.72 -9.09
N ASP A 126 2.29 -9.80 -10.37
CA ASP A 126 2.36 -11.09 -11.03
C ASP A 126 3.43 -11.90 -10.30
N ASN A 127 3.05 -13.13 -9.98
CA ASN A 127 3.90 -14.06 -9.27
C ASN A 127 5.07 -14.48 -10.19
N ASP A 128 6.17 -13.74 -10.19
CA ASP A 128 7.44 -14.21 -10.77
C ASP A 128 8.51 -14.26 -9.69
N HIS A 129 8.61 -15.43 -9.07
CA HIS A 129 9.82 -15.90 -8.40
C HIS A 129 10.97 -16.11 -9.41
N ASN A 130 11.28 -15.15 -10.30
CA ASN A 130 12.52 -15.13 -11.08
C ASN A 130 12.70 -13.79 -11.84
N MET A 131 13.20 -12.74 -11.18
CA MET A 131 13.78 -11.59 -11.89
C MET A 131 15.25 -11.42 -11.49
N PRO A 132 16.20 -11.43 -12.45
CA PRO A 132 17.60 -11.19 -12.16
C PRO A 132 17.78 -9.71 -11.79
N ALA A 133 18.69 -9.46 -10.84
CA ALA A 133 19.03 -8.10 -10.40
C ALA A 133 19.40 -7.23 -11.62
N ALA A 134 18.65 -6.14 -11.82
CA ALA A 134 18.98 -5.11 -12.79
C ALA A 134 19.26 -3.79 -12.06
N ASP A 135 20.31 -3.13 -12.54
CA ASP A 135 21.14 -2.16 -11.85
C ASP A 135 20.45 -0.87 -11.38
N SER A 136 21.05 -0.28 -10.34
CA SER A 136 20.70 0.98 -9.70
C SER A 136 20.54 2.16 -10.66
N TYR A 137 19.39 2.83 -10.62
CA TYR A 137 19.16 4.10 -11.29
C TYR A 137 19.89 5.23 -10.54
N HIS A 138 20.99 5.71 -11.13
CA HIS A 138 21.76 6.85 -10.66
C HIS A 138 21.09 8.16 -11.11
N PHE A 139 20.49 8.89 -10.17
CA PHE A 139 19.94 10.23 -10.40
C PHE A 139 21.08 11.26 -10.24
N SER A 140 21.69 11.68 -11.35
CA SER A 140 22.68 12.77 -11.34
C SER A 140 21.98 14.12 -11.41
N SER A 141 22.17 14.96 -10.40
CA SER A 141 21.79 16.37 -10.40
C SER A 141 23.06 17.19 -10.65
N GLU A 142 23.21 17.80 -11.83
CA GLU A 142 24.18 18.87 -12.05
C GLU A 142 23.41 20.20 -12.13
N LEU A 143 23.77 21.16 -11.28
CA LEU A 143 23.38 22.57 -11.38
C LEU A 143 24.64 23.33 -11.82
N THR A 144 24.57 24.05 -12.93
CA THR A 144 25.65 24.94 -13.39
C THR A 144 25.57 26.28 -12.65
N GLU A 145 26.63 26.63 -11.91
CA GLU A 145 26.87 27.98 -11.40
C GLU A 145 27.10 28.95 -12.56
N ILE A 146 26.48 30.14 -12.47
CA ILE A 146 26.72 31.27 -13.38
C ILE A 146 27.63 32.23 -12.62
N SER A 147 28.79 32.56 -13.20
CA SER A 147 29.69 33.59 -12.70
C SER A 147 29.47 34.90 -13.47
N GLU A 148 29.35 36.01 -12.74
CA GLU A 148 29.32 37.37 -13.27
C GLU A 148 30.78 37.84 -13.53
N GLU A 149 31.07 38.38 -14.72
CA GLU A 149 32.34 39.07 -15.02
C GLU A 149 32.08 40.58 -15.11
N ASP A 150 32.81 41.36 -14.30
CA ASP A 150 32.89 42.81 -14.33
C ASP A 150 33.75 43.30 -15.51
N GLU A 151 33.31 44.34 -16.23
CA GLU A 151 34.16 45.21 -17.08
C GLU A 151 34.45 46.54 -16.36
#